data_AF-X1MJL0-F1
#
_entry.id   AF-X1MJL0-F1
#
_cell.length_a   1.000
_cell.length_b   1.000
_cell.length_c   1.000
_cell.angle_alpha   90.00
_cell.angle_beta   90.00
_cell.angle_gamma   90.00
#
_symmetry.space_group_name_H-M   'P 1'
#
loop_
_entity.id
_entity.type
_entity.pdbx_description
1 polymer ?
#
loop_
_entity_poly.entity_id
_entity_poly.type
_entity_poly.pdbx_seq_one_letter_code
_entity_poly.pdbx_strand_id
1 'polypeptide(L)'
;MELNRRLANGRLSEIFGEAAFEADRFVRTVGIARAAANDLACLSPESRSLLDAYARGVNTCMEMNPRKLPLEFVILGFKPEPWQPLDTLAWIKMQAWQLSANWATELLNAALVGKVGPERAARLFGGYPQDNPVILAGQKVIQAAEQVLEAFGNLEAWFPADALAGGSNSWAVRGRRSVTGKALFAYDPHLGLTMPSLWHACHLVCSDLEATGATFPGVPGVVVGHNAKITFGFTTSFADVQDLYLERFNPKDSLKYEYNGKRRKAERIVEEIRVKGQREPRRIEVILTCHGPAVGGLLRIEPGAKNLRFALRWAGSEGSDP
;
A
#
# COMPACT_ATOMS: atom_id res chain seq x y z
N MET A 1 -15.71 -4.12 -0.74
CA MET A 1 -15.21 -4.61 -2.04
C MET A 1 -15.06 -3.47 -3.05
N GLU A 2 -16.13 -2.80 -3.48
CA GLU A 2 -16.02 -1.74 -4.52
C GLU A 2 -15.10 -0.57 -4.13
N LEU A 3 -15.26 -0.03 -2.91
CA LEU A 3 -14.40 1.04 -2.42
C LEU A 3 -12.93 0.60 -2.36
N ASN A 4 -12.67 -0.59 -1.83
CA ASN A 4 -11.34 -1.20 -1.74
C ASN A 4 -10.69 -1.35 -3.12
N ARG A 5 -11.45 -1.84 -4.12
CA ARG A 5 -10.99 -1.95 -5.51
C ARG A 5 -10.61 -0.58 -6.07
N ARG A 6 -11.45 0.43 -5.87
CA ARG A 6 -11.19 1.79 -6.37
C ARG A 6 -9.99 2.43 -5.69
N LEU A 7 -9.86 2.27 -4.38
CA LEU A 7 -8.71 2.72 -3.62
C LEU A 7 -7.42 2.07 -4.14
N ALA A 8 -7.36 0.74 -4.21
CA ALA A 8 -6.19 0.00 -4.65
C ALA A 8 -5.78 0.29 -6.12
N ASN A 9 -6.75 0.64 -6.97
CA ASN A 9 -6.51 0.99 -8.36
C ASN A 9 -6.36 2.50 -8.60
N GLY A 10 -6.46 3.35 -7.57
CA GLY A 10 -6.48 4.80 -7.73
C GLY A 10 -7.58 5.26 -8.70
N ARG A 11 -8.83 4.96 -8.35
CA ARG A 11 -10.07 5.26 -9.11
C ARG A 11 -11.20 5.80 -8.22
N LEU A 12 -10.89 6.35 -7.05
CA LEU A 12 -11.86 6.96 -6.15
C LEU A 12 -12.42 8.28 -6.71
N SER A 13 -11.60 9.06 -7.42
CA SER A 13 -12.00 10.33 -8.03
C SER A 13 -13.04 10.17 -9.14
N GLU A 14 -13.21 8.97 -9.70
CA GLU A 14 -14.31 8.65 -10.61
C GLU A 14 -15.69 8.80 -9.93
N ILE A 15 -15.77 8.58 -8.62
CA ILE A 15 -17.04 8.61 -7.86
C ILE A 15 -17.12 9.77 -6.86
N PHE A 16 -15.97 10.24 -6.34
CA PHE A 16 -15.88 11.34 -5.39
C PHE A 16 -15.35 12.65 -5.98
N GLY A 17 -14.94 12.65 -7.26
CA GLY A 17 -14.47 13.84 -7.94
C GLY A 17 -13.15 14.37 -7.37
N GLU A 18 -13.03 15.70 -7.32
CA GLU A 18 -11.81 16.40 -6.92
C GLU A 18 -11.30 15.97 -5.55
N ALA A 19 -12.21 15.70 -4.61
CA ALA A 19 -11.87 15.36 -3.23
C ALA A 19 -10.98 14.11 -3.11
N ALA A 20 -11.02 13.20 -4.09
CA ALA A 20 -10.24 11.96 -4.10
C ALA A 20 -9.12 11.95 -5.16
N PHE A 21 -8.93 13.04 -5.91
CA PHE A 21 -7.94 13.08 -6.99
C PHE A 21 -6.52 12.87 -6.47
N GLU A 22 -6.16 13.50 -5.35
CA GLU A 22 -4.82 13.38 -4.77
C GLU A 22 -4.55 11.96 -4.24
N ALA A 23 -5.56 11.27 -3.70
CA ALA A 23 -5.45 9.88 -3.28
C ALA A 23 -5.21 8.95 -4.48
N ASP A 24 -5.95 9.13 -5.56
CA ASP A 24 -5.75 8.38 -6.81
C ASP A 24 -4.36 8.64 -7.39
N ARG A 25 -3.94 9.92 -7.44
CA ARG A 25 -2.62 10.32 -7.94
C ARG A 25 -1.49 9.68 -7.15
N PHE A 26 -1.63 9.61 -5.84
CA PHE A 26 -0.69 8.92 -4.96
C PHE A 26 -0.60 7.43 -5.27
N VAL A 27 -1.73 6.72 -5.25
CA VAL A 27 -1.78 5.26 -5.51
C VAL A 27 -1.23 4.94 -6.90
N ARG A 28 -1.54 5.77 -7.89
CA ARG A 28 -1.03 5.65 -9.27
C ARG A 28 0.46 5.92 -9.35
N THR A 29 1.00 6.85 -8.55
CA THR A 29 2.45 7.11 -8.51
C THR A 29 3.20 5.97 -7.83
N VAL A 30 2.74 5.51 -6.67
CA VAL A 30 3.31 4.32 -5.98
C VAL A 30 3.22 3.09 -6.87
N GLY A 31 2.09 2.92 -7.56
CA GLY A 31 1.90 1.85 -8.54
C GLY A 31 1.35 0.56 -7.96
N ILE A 32 0.40 0.64 -7.02
CA ILE A 32 -0.22 -0.54 -6.41
C ILE A 32 -0.79 -1.50 -7.47
N ALA A 33 -1.54 -0.99 -8.45
CA ALA A 33 -2.06 -1.80 -9.56
C ALA A 33 -0.96 -2.38 -10.46
N ARG A 34 0.17 -1.67 -10.65
CA ARG A 34 1.32 -2.19 -11.40
C ARG A 34 2.00 -3.33 -10.64
N ALA A 35 2.16 -3.19 -9.33
CA ALA A 35 2.68 -4.25 -8.46
C ALA A 35 1.77 -5.48 -8.47
N ALA A 36 0.45 -5.29 -8.46
CA ALA A 36 -0.51 -6.40 -8.58
C ALA A 36 -0.46 -7.08 -9.95
N ALA A 37 -0.19 -6.34 -11.02
CA ALA A 37 0.00 -6.91 -12.35
C ALA A 37 1.29 -7.76 -12.43
N ASN A 38 2.35 -7.37 -11.70
CA ASN A 38 3.55 -8.18 -11.57
C ASN A 38 3.26 -9.50 -10.85
N ASP A 39 2.48 -9.49 -9.75
CA ASP A 39 2.02 -10.72 -9.09
C ASP A 39 1.21 -11.60 -10.05
N LEU A 40 0.25 -11.00 -10.77
CA LEU A 40 -0.60 -11.73 -11.71
C LEU A 40 0.20 -12.46 -12.79
N ALA A 41 1.33 -11.88 -13.22
CA ALA A 41 2.23 -12.48 -14.19
C ALA A 41 3.10 -13.61 -13.62
N CYS A 42 3.25 -13.68 -12.30
CA CYS A 42 4.06 -14.67 -11.59
C CYS A 42 3.26 -15.80 -10.94
N LEU A 43 1.93 -15.73 -10.94
CA LEU A 43 1.08 -16.74 -10.30
C LEU A 43 1.33 -18.16 -10.85
N SER A 44 1.35 -19.13 -9.94
CA SER A 44 1.15 -20.52 -10.29
C SER A 44 -0.22 -20.77 -10.93
N PRO A 45 -0.37 -21.81 -11.78
CA PRO A 45 -1.66 -22.22 -12.31
C PRO A 45 -2.71 -22.46 -11.20
N GLU A 46 -2.28 -23.00 -10.07
CA GLU A 46 -3.11 -23.27 -8.90
C GLU A 46 -3.65 -21.98 -8.27
N SER A 47 -2.78 -21.03 -7.92
CA SER A 47 -3.21 -19.73 -7.37
C SER A 47 -4.11 -18.96 -8.34
N ARG A 48 -3.77 -18.98 -9.63
CA ARG A 48 -4.59 -18.34 -10.66
C ARG A 48 -5.99 -18.93 -10.73
N SER A 49 -6.11 -20.25 -10.67
CA SER A 49 -7.40 -20.96 -10.66
C SER A 49 -8.26 -20.56 -9.47
N LEU A 50 -7.67 -20.42 -8.28
CA LEU A 50 -8.37 -19.97 -7.07
C LEU A 50 -8.90 -18.53 -7.21
N LEU A 51 -8.08 -17.60 -7.72
CA LEU A 51 -8.51 -16.23 -7.95
C LEU A 51 -9.61 -16.13 -9.02
N ASP A 52 -9.48 -16.88 -10.11
CA ASP A 52 -10.50 -16.93 -11.16
C ASP A 52 -11.83 -17.49 -10.62
N ALA A 53 -11.78 -18.52 -9.76
CA ALA A 53 -12.96 -19.09 -9.12
C ALA A 53 -13.64 -18.09 -8.17
N TYR A 54 -12.86 -17.38 -7.36
CA TYR A 54 -13.37 -16.32 -6.48
C TYR A 54 -14.04 -15.20 -7.28
N ALA A 55 -13.36 -14.69 -8.30
CA ALA A 55 -13.89 -13.64 -9.18
C ALA A 55 -15.20 -14.07 -9.86
N ARG A 56 -15.29 -15.31 -10.36
CA ARG A 56 -16.55 -15.86 -10.89
C ARG A 56 -17.66 -15.83 -9.84
N GLY A 57 -17.41 -16.29 -8.62
CA GLY A 57 -18.41 -16.30 -7.55
C GLY A 57 -18.94 -14.90 -7.21
N VAL A 58 -18.04 -13.91 -7.11
CA VAL A 58 -18.41 -12.50 -6.89
C VAL A 58 -19.29 -11.99 -8.04
N ASN A 59 -18.89 -12.25 -9.28
CA ASN A 59 -19.62 -11.81 -10.47
C ASN A 59 -21.00 -12.47 -10.58
N THR A 60 -21.10 -13.79 -10.35
CA THR A 60 -22.37 -14.51 -10.32
C THR A 60 -23.29 -13.96 -9.23
N CYS A 61 -22.76 -13.62 -8.05
CA CYS A 61 -23.54 -12.97 -6.99
C CYS A 61 -24.12 -11.62 -7.45
N MET A 62 -23.32 -10.78 -8.12
CA MET A 62 -23.78 -9.50 -8.66
C MET A 62 -24.85 -9.68 -9.76
N GLU A 63 -24.65 -10.64 -10.67
CA GLU A 63 -25.59 -10.96 -11.75
C GLU A 63 -26.92 -11.49 -11.25
N MET A 64 -26.91 -12.33 -10.21
CA MET A 64 -28.13 -12.87 -9.59
C MET A 64 -28.86 -11.84 -8.72
N ASN A 65 -28.18 -10.78 -8.27
CA ASN A 65 -28.74 -9.79 -7.34
C ASN A 65 -28.64 -8.35 -7.87
N PRO A 66 -29.05 -8.04 -9.11
CA PRO A 66 -28.80 -6.74 -9.76
C PRO A 66 -29.55 -5.58 -9.09
N ARG A 67 -30.57 -5.89 -8.27
CA ARG A 67 -31.38 -4.92 -7.51
C ARG A 67 -31.00 -4.82 -6.03
N LYS A 68 -30.08 -5.65 -5.54
CA LYS A 68 -29.63 -5.63 -4.13
C LYS A 68 -28.30 -4.91 -3.96
N LEU A 69 -27.98 -3.97 -4.84
CA LEU A 69 -26.80 -3.14 -4.66
C LEU A 69 -26.99 -2.23 -3.43
N PRO A 70 -25.93 -2.04 -2.62
CA PRO A 70 -25.93 -1.03 -1.56
C PRO A 70 -26.37 0.35 -2.05
N LEU A 71 -26.98 1.13 -1.15
CA LEU A 71 -27.56 2.45 -1.45
C LEU A 71 -26.53 3.41 -2.07
N GLU A 72 -25.26 3.26 -1.71
CA GLU A 72 -24.14 4.06 -2.22
C GLU A 72 -24.04 4.02 -3.75
N PHE A 73 -24.36 2.89 -4.39
CA PHE A 73 -24.37 2.80 -5.86
C PHE A 73 -25.47 3.66 -6.48
N VAL A 74 -26.63 3.76 -5.82
CA VAL A 74 -27.75 4.60 -6.24
C VAL A 74 -27.42 6.08 -6.04
N ILE A 75 -26.90 6.44 -4.86
CA ILE A 75 -26.55 7.82 -4.52
C ILE A 75 -25.42 8.34 -5.42
N LEU A 76 -24.38 7.52 -5.64
CA LEU A 76 -23.21 7.93 -6.42
C LEU A 76 -23.44 7.79 -7.93
N GLY A 77 -24.50 7.08 -8.35
CA GLY A 77 -24.95 7.01 -9.73
C GLY A 77 -24.11 6.12 -10.63
N PHE A 78 -23.59 4.99 -10.12
CA PHE A 78 -22.77 4.06 -10.90
C PHE A 78 -23.12 2.60 -10.61
N LYS A 79 -22.67 1.71 -11.50
CA LYS A 79 -22.79 0.25 -11.33
C LYS A 79 -21.41 -0.36 -11.13
N PRO A 80 -21.26 -1.43 -10.33
CA PRO A 80 -19.99 -2.10 -10.18
C PRO A 80 -19.60 -2.79 -11.50
N GLU A 81 -18.31 -2.71 -11.85
CA GLU A 81 -17.70 -3.50 -12.92
C GLU A 81 -17.47 -4.95 -12.44
N PRO A 82 -17.39 -5.94 -13.36
CA PRO A 82 -17.04 -7.31 -12.99
C PRO A 82 -15.71 -7.38 -12.22
N TRP A 83 -15.70 -8.10 -11.11
CA TRP A 83 -14.50 -8.37 -10.31
C TRP A 83 -13.51 -9.22 -11.10
N GLN A 84 -12.23 -8.85 -11.07
CA GLN A 84 -11.14 -9.56 -11.72
C GLN A 84 -10.13 -10.09 -10.69
N PRO A 85 -9.34 -11.14 -11.01
CA PRO A 85 -8.21 -11.57 -10.18
C PRO A 85 -7.27 -10.43 -9.79
N LEU A 86 -7.04 -9.49 -10.72
CA LEU A 86 -6.21 -8.32 -10.48
C LEU A 86 -6.76 -7.42 -9.37
N ASP A 87 -8.09 -7.33 -9.20
CA ASP A 87 -8.70 -6.52 -8.13
C ASP A 87 -8.39 -7.10 -6.75
N THR A 88 -8.37 -8.43 -6.64
CA THR A 88 -7.94 -9.14 -5.42
C THR A 88 -6.47 -8.86 -5.12
N LEU A 89 -5.59 -9.03 -6.11
CA LEU A 89 -4.16 -8.80 -5.92
C LEU A 89 -3.85 -7.33 -5.59
N ALA A 90 -4.52 -6.38 -6.26
CA ALA A 90 -4.39 -4.96 -5.96
C ALA A 90 -4.81 -4.65 -4.52
N TRP A 91 -5.88 -5.28 -4.05
CA TRP A 91 -6.30 -5.12 -2.65
C TRP A 91 -5.30 -5.72 -1.66
N ILE A 92 -4.73 -6.89 -1.95
CA ILE A 92 -3.65 -7.49 -1.13
C ILE A 92 -2.44 -6.55 -1.07
N LYS A 93 -1.99 -6.02 -2.22
CA LYS A 93 -0.89 -5.04 -2.29
C LYS A 93 -1.24 -3.77 -1.52
N MET A 94 -2.48 -3.30 -1.57
CA MET A 94 -2.92 -2.14 -0.81
C MET A 94 -2.84 -2.37 0.70
N GLN A 95 -3.23 -3.56 1.18
CA GLN A 95 -3.05 -3.92 2.59
C GLN A 95 -1.57 -4.00 2.98
N ALA A 96 -0.73 -4.61 2.14
CA ALA A 96 0.71 -4.66 2.38
C ALA A 96 1.32 -3.25 2.44
N TRP A 97 0.88 -2.34 1.57
CA TRP A 97 1.29 -0.94 1.59
C TRP A 97 0.88 -0.23 2.88
N GLN A 98 -0.37 -0.37 3.31
CA GLN A 98 -0.89 0.27 4.53
C GLN A 98 -0.21 -0.23 5.81
N LEU A 99 0.24 -1.49 5.82
CA LEU A 99 1.01 -2.07 6.91
C LEU A 99 2.50 -1.72 6.86
N SER A 100 2.95 -1.00 5.83
CA SER A 100 4.31 -0.51 5.70
C SER A 100 4.39 0.96 6.14
N ALA A 101 5.38 1.32 6.97
CA ALA A 101 5.50 2.67 7.55
C ALA A 101 6.86 3.36 7.28
N ASN A 102 7.80 2.62 6.68
CA ASN A 102 9.22 2.97 6.71
C ASN A 102 9.48 4.30 5.99
N TRP A 103 8.94 4.44 4.78
CA TRP A 103 9.10 5.65 3.96
C TRP A 103 8.60 6.94 4.64
N ALA A 104 7.47 6.88 5.35
CA ALA A 104 6.93 8.04 6.07
C ALA A 104 7.80 8.39 7.29
N THR A 105 8.31 7.35 7.98
CA THR A 105 9.24 7.50 9.09
C THR A 105 10.57 8.10 8.64
N GLU A 106 11.09 7.69 7.48
CA GLU A 106 12.30 8.27 6.88
C GLU A 106 12.12 9.75 6.53
N LEU A 107 10.97 10.13 5.96
CA LEU A 107 10.66 11.53 5.69
C LEU A 107 10.55 12.35 6.97
N LEU A 108 9.87 11.82 8.00
CA LEU A 108 9.77 12.46 9.30
C LEU A 108 11.16 12.65 9.92
N ASN A 109 12.01 11.62 9.88
CA ASN A 109 13.38 11.70 10.36
C ASN A 109 14.18 12.74 9.59
N ALA A 110 14.09 12.74 8.25
CA ALA A 110 14.76 13.73 7.41
C ALA A 110 14.28 15.17 7.73
N ALA A 111 12.97 15.38 7.87
CA ALA A 111 12.37 16.65 8.28
C ALA A 111 12.87 17.12 9.66
N LEU A 112 12.82 16.24 10.65
CA LEU A 112 13.28 16.53 12.01
C LEU A 112 14.77 16.89 12.04
N VAL A 113 15.61 16.17 11.31
CA VAL A 113 17.05 16.45 11.23
C VAL A 113 17.33 17.87 10.75
N GLY A 114 16.55 18.45 9.85
CA GLY A 114 16.81 19.83 9.41
C GLY A 114 16.11 20.87 10.24
N LYS A 115 15.03 20.52 10.94
CA LYS A 115 14.40 21.43 11.88
C LYS A 115 15.23 21.61 13.16
N VAL A 116 15.77 20.51 13.70
CA VAL A 116 16.47 20.54 15.00
C VAL A 116 17.97 20.24 14.91
N GLY A 117 18.48 19.85 13.74
CA GLY A 117 19.85 19.37 13.57
C GLY A 117 19.98 17.87 13.88
N PRO A 118 20.96 17.16 13.28
CA PRO A 118 21.12 15.72 13.42
C PRO A 118 21.35 15.28 14.87
N GLU A 119 22.13 16.03 15.65
CA GLU A 119 22.40 15.71 17.05
C GLU A 119 21.16 15.76 17.94
N ARG A 120 20.27 16.75 17.73
CA ARG A 120 19.05 16.88 18.53
C ARG A 120 17.97 15.90 18.07
N ALA A 121 17.88 15.62 16.77
CA ALA A 121 16.99 14.60 16.23
C ALA A 121 17.36 13.20 16.76
N ALA A 122 18.65 12.86 16.82
CA ALA A 122 19.14 11.60 17.37
C ALA A 122 18.81 11.43 18.87
N ARG A 123 18.64 12.52 19.63
CA ARG A 123 18.19 12.44 21.03
C ARG A 123 16.71 12.08 21.18
N LEU A 124 15.88 12.30 20.15
CA LEU A 124 14.44 12.04 20.19
C LEU A 124 14.07 10.58 19.91
N PHE A 125 14.86 9.88 19.09
CA PHE A 125 14.56 8.50 18.65
C PHE A 125 15.53 7.43 19.18
N GLY A 126 16.44 7.81 20.08
CA GLY A 126 17.60 7.00 20.43
C GLY A 126 18.73 7.21 19.41
N GLY A 127 19.97 7.24 19.91
CA GLY A 127 21.11 7.73 19.11
C GLY A 127 21.33 6.93 17.83
N TYR A 128 21.58 7.64 16.72
CA TYR A 128 22.24 7.06 15.56
C TYR A 128 23.69 6.74 15.95
N PRO A 129 24.16 5.48 15.82
CA PRO A 129 25.53 5.12 16.16
C PRO A 129 26.52 6.06 15.46
N GLN A 130 27.52 6.56 16.19
CA GLN A 130 28.44 7.58 15.64
C GLN A 130 29.21 7.10 14.41
N ASP A 131 29.36 5.79 14.24
CA ASP A 131 30.09 5.19 13.13
C ASP A 131 29.19 4.86 11.91
N ASN A 132 27.88 5.08 12.00
CA ASN A 132 27.00 4.84 10.88
C ASN A 132 27.15 5.94 9.81
N PRO A 133 27.24 5.59 8.51
CA PRO A 133 27.39 6.56 7.45
C PRO A 133 26.11 7.39 7.28
N VAL A 134 26.24 8.72 7.37
CA VAL A 134 25.12 9.65 7.10
C VAL A 134 25.11 9.98 5.60
N ILE A 135 24.12 9.48 4.87
CA ILE A 135 24.02 9.65 3.41
C ILE A 135 23.64 11.09 3.02
N LEU A 136 22.96 11.81 3.91
CA LEU A 136 22.35 13.13 3.64
C LEU A 136 23.04 14.26 4.43
N ALA A 137 24.33 14.48 4.21
CA ALA A 137 25.00 15.68 4.73
C ALA A 137 24.63 16.91 3.86
N GLY A 138 23.53 17.62 4.18
CA GLY A 138 23.22 18.90 3.53
C GLY A 138 21.81 19.47 3.74
N GLN A 139 21.74 20.77 4.08
CA GLN A 139 20.52 21.49 4.49
C GLN A 139 19.37 21.56 3.45
N LYS A 140 19.60 21.31 2.15
CA LYS A 140 18.56 21.42 1.09
C LYS A 140 17.63 20.21 0.95
N VAL A 141 18.09 19.03 1.35
CA VAL A 141 17.30 17.78 1.24
C VAL A 141 16.13 17.78 2.22
N ILE A 142 16.28 18.52 3.31
CA ILE A 142 15.40 18.44 4.45
C ILE A 142 14.09 19.21 4.21
N GLN A 143 14.14 20.39 3.60
CA GLN A 143 12.93 21.14 3.23
C GLN A 143 12.06 20.36 2.24
N ALA A 144 12.67 19.60 1.33
CA ALA A 144 11.93 18.69 0.46
C ALA A 144 11.22 17.60 1.28
N ALA A 145 11.87 17.02 2.29
CA ALA A 145 11.24 16.01 3.15
C ALA A 145 10.04 16.55 3.94
N GLU A 146 10.12 17.79 4.46
CA GLU A 146 9.00 18.46 5.14
C GLU A 146 7.78 18.63 4.21
N GLN A 147 8.00 19.11 2.99
CA GLN A 147 6.93 19.27 1.98
C GLN A 147 6.29 17.93 1.64
N VAL A 148 7.13 16.90 1.47
CA VAL A 148 6.66 15.55 1.20
C VAL A 148 5.76 15.08 2.34
N LEU A 149 6.21 15.19 3.58
CA LEU A 149 5.43 14.82 4.75
C LEU A 149 4.10 15.58 4.85
N GLU A 150 4.08 16.88 4.55
CA GLU A 150 2.85 17.70 4.58
C GLU A 150 1.80 17.25 3.56
N ALA A 151 2.18 17.01 2.30
CA ALA A 151 1.22 16.51 1.31
C ALA A 151 0.69 15.12 1.67
N PHE A 152 1.47 14.33 2.40
CA PHE A 152 1.03 13.05 2.91
C PHE A 152 0.10 13.17 4.12
N GLY A 153 0.31 14.14 5.01
CA GLY A 153 -0.67 14.48 6.04
C GLY A 153 -2.04 14.83 5.43
N ASN A 154 -2.06 15.52 4.29
CA ASN A 154 -3.32 15.83 3.59
C ASN A 154 -4.01 14.61 2.96
N LEU A 155 -3.34 13.46 2.88
CA LEU A 155 -3.89 12.19 2.39
C LEU A 155 -4.41 11.29 3.52
N GLU A 156 -4.21 11.66 4.80
CA GLU A 156 -4.59 10.87 5.98
C GLU A 156 -6.08 10.48 5.99
N ALA A 157 -6.96 11.34 5.47
CA ALA A 157 -8.39 11.04 5.36
C ALA A 157 -8.71 9.84 4.45
N TRP A 158 -7.83 9.52 3.50
CA TRP A 158 -7.97 8.39 2.57
C TRP A 158 -7.09 7.19 2.94
N PHE A 159 -6.00 7.45 3.67
CA PHE A 159 -5.07 6.44 4.17
C PHE A 159 -4.84 6.71 5.66
N PRO A 160 -5.81 6.37 6.53
CA PRO A 160 -5.59 6.50 7.97
C PRO A 160 -4.33 5.73 8.33
N ALA A 161 -3.42 6.38 9.06
CA ALA A 161 -2.12 5.83 9.39
C ALA A 161 -2.25 4.68 10.41
N ASP A 162 -2.61 3.49 9.94
CA ASP A 162 -2.61 2.28 10.77
C ASP A 162 -1.16 1.90 11.16
N ALA A 163 -0.19 2.24 10.33
CA ALA A 163 1.21 1.83 10.49
C ALA A 163 1.94 2.48 11.68
N LEU A 164 1.46 3.63 12.17
CA LEU A 164 2.00 4.30 13.37
C LEU A 164 1.18 4.04 14.64
N ALA A 165 -0.02 3.48 14.52
CA ALA A 165 -0.97 3.33 15.61
C ALA A 165 -1.43 1.89 15.90
N GLY A 166 -1.19 0.94 14.98
CA GLY A 166 -1.66 -0.44 15.05
C GLY A 166 -0.55 -1.45 15.34
N GLY A 167 -0.77 -2.30 16.33
CA GLY A 167 -0.02 -3.53 16.57
C GLY A 167 -0.99 -4.71 16.64
N SER A 168 -0.50 -5.94 16.69
CA SER A 168 -1.34 -7.11 16.92
C SER A 168 -0.73 -7.92 18.05
N ASN A 169 -1.56 -8.56 18.87
CA ASN A 169 -1.08 -9.54 19.85
C ASN A 169 -1.14 -10.94 19.25
N SER A 170 -0.10 -11.74 19.50
CA SER A 170 -0.14 -13.18 19.21
C SER A 170 0.62 -13.97 20.26
N TRP A 171 -0.05 -14.91 20.90
CA TRP A 171 0.52 -15.81 21.91
C TRP A 171 0.37 -17.26 21.47
N ALA A 172 1.46 -18.03 21.60
CA ALA A 172 1.46 -19.47 21.39
C ALA A 172 1.97 -20.18 22.64
N VAL A 173 1.17 -21.08 23.19
CA VAL A 173 1.53 -21.87 24.38
C VAL A 173 1.66 -23.33 23.99
N ARG A 174 2.84 -23.91 24.20
CA ARG A 174 3.07 -25.35 23.97
C ARG A 174 2.29 -26.18 24.98
N GLY A 175 1.70 -27.30 24.54
CA GLY A 175 0.72 -28.08 25.31
C GLY A 175 1.14 -28.52 26.72
N ARG A 176 2.43 -28.78 26.98
CA ARG A 176 2.91 -29.09 28.35
C ARG A 176 2.71 -27.95 29.36
N ARG A 177 2.41 -26.73 28.90
CA ARG A 177 2.14 -25.55 29.72
C ARG A 177 0.63 -25.21 29.76
N SER A 178 -0.24 -26.06 29.23
CA SER A 178 -1.70 -25.89 29.31
C SER A 178 -2.34 -27.02 30.13
N VAL A 179 -3.45 -26.72 30.81
CA VAL A 179 -4.20 -27.69 31.61
C VAL A 179 -4.84 -28.81 30.76
N THR A 180 -4.98 -28.60 29.45
CA THR A 180 -5.54 -29.58 28.52
C THR A 180 -4.47 -30.48 27.89
N GLY A 181 -3.18 -30.17 28.09
CA GLY A 181 -2.08 -30.82 27.39
C GLY A 181 -1.99 -30.48 25.89
N LYS A 182 -2.89 -29.63 25.36
CA LYS A 182 -2.94 -29.21 23.95
C LYS A 182 -2.36 -27.81 23.78
N ALA A 183 -1.84 -27.51 22.60
CA ALA A 183 -1.37 -26.17 22.27
C ALA A 183 -2.51 -25.16 22.36
N LEU A 184 -2.22 -23.96 22.86
CA LEU A 184 -3.14 -22.82 22.85
C LEU A 184 -2.57 -21.74 21.95
N PHE A 185 -3.44 -21.08 21.20
CA PHE A 185 -3.08 -19.93 20.38
C PHE A 185 -4.11 -18.83 20.61
N ALA A 186 -3.63 -17.61 20.80
CA ALA A 186 -4.46 -16.42 20.85
C ALA A 186 -3.91 -15.43 19.83
N TYR A 187 -4.78 -14.91 18.98
CA TYR A 187 -4.45 -13.93 17.97
C TYR A 187 -5.51 -12.82 17.99
N ASP A 188 -5.03 -11.58 18.08
CA ASP A 188 -5.84 -10.40 18.36
C ASP A 188 -5.30 -9.22 17.52
N PRO A 189 -5.76 -9.07 16.27
CA PRO A 189 -5.30 -8.02 15.37
C PRO A 189 -5.92 -6.65 15.68
N HIS A 190 -5.10 -5.60 15.77
CA HIS A 190 -5.61 -4.22 15.92
C HIS A 190 -5.36 -3.43 14.63
N LEU A 191 -6.42 -3.28 13.84
CA LEU A 191 -6.47 -2.43 12.65
C LEU A 191 -7.56 -1.37 12.84
N GLY A 192 -7.51 -0.29 12.05
CA GLY A 192 -8.48 0.79 12.12
C GLY A 192 -9.94 0.29 12.05
N LEU A 193 -10.80 0.85 12.89
CA LEU A 193 -12.24 0.57 12.83
C LEU A 193 -12.87 1.36 11.67
N THR A 194 -13.18 0.65 10.59
CA THR A 194 -13.75 1.23 9.37
C THR A 194 -15.17 0.75 9.11
N MET A 195 -15.91 1.53 8.33
CA MET A 195 -17.16 1.11 7.70
C MET A 195 -17.01 1.24 6.18
N PRO A 196 -17.07 0.14 5.41
CA PRO A 196 -17.28 -1.24 5.84
C PRO A 196 -16.10 -1.81 6.65
N SER A 197 -16.37 -2.84 7.47
CA SER A 197 -15.34 -3.51 8.26
C SER A 197 -14.29 -4.16 7.37
N LEU A 198 -13.03 -4.05 7.78
CA LEU A 198 -11.91 -4.66 7.09
C LEU A 198 -11.92 -6.19 7.19
N TRP A 199 -12.20 -6.73 8.38
CA TRP A 199 -12.26 -8.18 8.61
C TRP A 199 -13.66 -8.73 8.35
N HIS A 200 -13.71 -9.88 7.69
CA HIS A 200 -14.93 -10.64 7.47
C HIS A 200 -14.74 -12.07 7.96
N ALA A 201 -15.59 -12.51 8.89
CA ALA A 201 -15.57 -13.88 9.37
C ALA A 201 -16.00 -14.85 8.26
N CYS A 202 -15.29 -15.96 8.12
CA CYS A 202 -15.54 -16.96 7.09
C CYS A 202 -15.31 -18.38 7.63
N HIS A 203 -16.18 -19.31 7.25
CA HIS A 203 -16.00 -20.75 7.41
C HIS A 203 -16.09 -21.36 6.03
N LEU A 204 -14.99 -21.96 5.57
CA LEU A 204 -14.86 -22.56 4.25
C LEU A 204 -14.78 -24.07 4.40
N VAL A 205 -15.66 -24.78 3.68
CA VAL A 205 -15.69 -26.24 3.62
C VAL A 205 -15.57 -26.69 2.17
N CYS A 206 -14.53 -27.45 1.87
CA CYS A 206 -14.22 -28.09 0.60
C CYS A 206 -13.99 -29.59 0.85
N SER A 207 -13.80 -30.38 -0.22
CA SER A 207 -13.56 -31.83 -0.10
C SER A 207 -12.34 -32.21 0.74
N ASP A 208 -11.33 -31.35 0.74
CA ASP A 208 -9.99 -31.58 1.31
C ASP A 208 -9.56 -30.50 2.31
N LEU A 209 -10.37 -29.45 2.49
CA LEU A 209 -10.10 -28.32 3.37
C LEU A 209 -11.36 -27.92 4.15
N GLU A 210 -11.24 -27.84 5.46
CA GLU A 210 -12.22 -27.15 6.31
C GLU A 210 -11.47 -26.17 7.20
N ALA A 211 -11.77 -24.89 7.10
CA ALA A 211 -11.11 -23.83 7.88
C ALA A 211 -12.09 -22.73 8.29
N THR A 212 -11.91 -22.23 9.50
CA THR A 212 -12.73 -21.15 10.07
C THR A 212 -11.83 -20.04 10.57
N GLY A 213 -12.22 -18.79 10.33
CA GLY A 213 -11.48 -17.62 10.77
C GLY A 213 -11.99 -16.34 10.15
N ALA A 214 -11.07 -15.46 9.75
CA ALA A 214 -11.37 -14.21 9.09
C ALA A 214 -10.55 -14.00 7.81
N THR A 215 -11.10 -13.17 6.92
CA THR A 215 -10.51 -12.76 5.65
C THR A 215 -10.78 -11.28 5.38
N PHE A 216 -10.22 -10.76 4.29
CA PHE A 216 -10.57 -9.43 3.78
C PHE A 216 -11.62 -9.56 2.66
N PRO A 217 -12.71 -8.77 2.65
CA PRO A 217 -13.63 -8.75 1.52
C PRO A 217 -12.91 -8.43 0.20
N GLY A 218 -12.90 -9.39 -0.74
CA GLY A 218 -12.12 -9.32 -1.98
C GLY A 218 -10.93 -10.26 -2.04
N VAL A 219 -10.62 -10.99 -0.97
CA VAL A 219 -9.54 -11.99 -0.89
C VAL A 219 -10.13 -13.39 -0.68
N PRO A 220 -9.75 -14.41 -1.47
CA PRO A 220 -10.21 -15.78 -1.25
C PRO A 220 -9.58 -16.42 -0.02
N GLY A 221 -10.29 -17.38 0.58
CA GLY A 221 -9.78 -18.20 1.67
C GLY A 221 -9.81 -17.54 3.05
N VAL A 222 -9.22 -18.24 4.02
CA VAL A 222 -9.11 -17.82 5.43
C VAL A 222 -7.70 -17.30 5.66
N VAL A 223 -7.55 -16.01 5.93
CA VAL A 223 -6.26 -15.31 6.09
C VAL A 223 -5.69 -15.54 7.49
N VAL A 224 -6.56 -15.59 8.50
CA VAL A 224 -6.22 -15.88 9.90
C VAL A 224 -7.28 -16.79 10.47
N GLY A 225 -6.91 -17.81 11.26
CA GLY A 225 -7.89 -18.75 11.79
C GLY A 225 -7.33 -20.10 12.22
N HIS A 226 -8.13 -21.14 12.02
CA HIS A 226 -7.76 -22.51 12.34
C HIS A 226 -8.52 -23.53 11.48
N ASN A 227 -8.03 -24.77 11.51
CA ASN A 227 -8.74 -25.95 11.04
C ASN A 227 -8.66 -27.06 12.10
N ALA A 228 -9.03 -28.28 11.74
CA ALA A 228 -8.98 -29.43 12.65
C ALA A 228 -7.57 -29.80 13.15
N LYS A 229 -6.50 -29.31 12.51
CA LYS A 229 -5.11 -29.73 12.74
C LYS A 229 -4.21 -28.60 13.25
N ILE A 230 -4.39 -27.38 12.76
CA ILE A 230 -3.52 -26.23 13.04
C ILE A 230 -4.33 -24.95 13.27
N THR A 231 -3.65 -23.96 13.82
CA THR A 231 -4.12 -22.57 13.95
C THR A 231 -3.01 -21.63 13.51
N PHE A 232 -3.38 -20.49 12.94
CA PHE A 232 -2.45 -19.55 12.32
C PHE A 232 -2.98 -18.12 12.40
N GLY A 233 -2.05 -17.18 12.51
CA GLY A 233 -2.25 -15.74 12.53
C GLY A 233 -0.89 -15.06 12.42
N PHE A 234 -0.85 -13.75 12.22
CA PHE A 234 0.39 -13.01 12.02
C PHE A 234 0.31 -11.62 12.63
N THR A 235 1.43 -11.12 13.15
CA THR A 235 1.53 -9.75 13.68
C THR A 235 2.54 -8.97 12.86
N THR A 236 2.35 -7.66 12.75
CA THR A 236 3.30 -6.77 12.06
C THR A 236 4.70 -6.94 12.66
N SER A 237 5.68 -7.27 11.81
CA SER A 237 7.07 -7.48 12.22
C SER A 237 7.89 -6.19 12.27
N PHE A 238 7.34 -5.08 11.76
CA PHE A 238 8.03 -3.80 11.55
C PHE A 238 9.32 -3.94 10.74
N ALA A 239 9.39 -4.95 9.86
CA ALA A 239 10.50 -5.14 8.96
C ALA A 239 10.66 -3.92 8.04
N ASP A 240 11.91 -3.62 7.68
CA ASP A 240 12.21 -2.54 6.75
C ASP A 240 11.96 -2.98 5.31
N VAL A 241 10.84 -2.52 4.74
CA VAL A 241 10.35 -2.97 3.42
C VAL A 241 10.20 -1.83 2.43
N GLN A 242 10.47 -0.59 2.85
CA GLN A 242 10.45 0.58 1.96
C GLN A 242 11.63 1.50 2.27
N ASP A 243 12.34 1.93 1.22
CA ASP A 243 13.41 2.90 1.32
C ASP A 243 13.12 4.12 0.42
N LEU A 244 13.60 5.29 0.82
CA LEU A 244 13.63 6.49 0.00
C LEU A 244 15.04 6.83 -0.48
N TYR A 245 15.21 6.83 -1.79
CA TYR A 245 16.43 7.21 -2.47
C TYR A 245 16.33 8.67 -2.93
N LEU A 246 17.32 9.49 -2.60
CA LEU A 246 17.40 10.85 -3.12
C LEU A 246 18.08 10.85 -4.50
N GLU A 247 17.29 10.96 -5.55
CA GLU A 247 17.76 10.94 -6.93
C GLU A 247 18.15 12.33 -7.43
N ARG A 248 19.32 12.41 -8.08
CA ARG A 248 19.81 13.65 -8.70
C ARG A 248 19.51 13.66 -10.20
N PHE A 249 18.42 14.31 -10.56
CA PHE A 249 18.02 14.56 -11.94
C PHE A 249 18.83 15.69 -12.59
N ASN A 250 18.92 15.66 -13.92
CA ASN A 250 19.54 16.72 -14.69
C ASN A 250 18.60 17.94 -14.75
N PRO A 251 19.04 19.15 -14.34
CA PRO A 251 18.21 20.35 -14.38
C PRO A 251 17.67 20.71 -15.77
N LYS A 252 18.33 20.25 -16.84
CA LYS A 252 17.96 20.49 -18.24
C LYS A 252 17.18 19.32 -18.87
N ASP A 253 17.11 18.17 -18.21
CA ASP A 253 16.45 16.97 -18.72
C ASP A 253 15.87 16.17 -17.54
N SER A 254 14.58 16.34 -17.28
CA SER A 254 13.86 15.75 -16.15
C SER A 254 13.74 14.23 -16.19
N LEU A 255 14.18 13.57 -17.27
CA LEU A 255 14.22 12.12 -17.42
C LEU A 255 15.63 11.54 -17.30
N LYS A 256 16.67 12.36 -17.07
CA LYS A 256 18.02 11.84 -16.83
C LYS A 256 18.40 12.04 -15.38
N TYR A 257 18.89 11.00 -14.73
CA TYR A 257 19.38 11.04 -13.35
C TYR A 257 20.76 10.40 -13.23
N GLU A 258 21.48 10.73 -12.17
CA GLU A 258 22.80 10.19 -11.88
C GLU A 258 22.69 8.91 -11.05
N TYR A 259 23.38 7.85 -11.46
CA TYR A 259 23.48 6.59 -10.74
C TYR A 259 24.87 5.98 -10.93
N ASN A 260 25.58 5.70 -9.83
CA ASN A 260 26.96 5.21 -9.81
C ASN A 260 27.91 6.02 -10.73
N GLY A 261 27.83 7.36 -10.64
CA GLY A 261 28.62 8.30 -11.45
C GLY A 261 28.28 8.36 -12.93
N LYS A 262 27.23 7.64 -13.38
CA LYS A 262 26.78 7.61 -14.78
C LYS A 262 25.40 8.23 -14.90
N ARG A 263 25.12 8.87 -16.04
CA ARG A 263 23.77 9.34 -16.37
C ARG A 263 22.92 8.17 -16.87
N ARG A 264 21.79 7.93 -16.23
CA ARG A 264 20.76 6.98 -16.65
C ARG A 264 19.51 7.72 -17.11
N LYS A 265 18.75 7.09 -18.01
CA LYS A 265 17.43 7.56 -18.43
C LYS A 265 16.38 6.87 -17.57
N ALA A 266 15.52 7.65 -16.94
CA ALA A 266 14.32 7.17 -16.26
C ALA A 266 13.25 6.79 -17.28
N GLU A 267 12.42 5.82 -16.91
CA GLU A 267 11.21 5.51 -17.66
C GLU A 267 10.12 6.51 -17.29
N ARG A 268 9.26 6.85 -18.26
CA ARG A 268 8.11 7.72 -18.06
C ARG A 268 6.84 6.97 -18.42
N ILE A 269 5.95 6.84 -17.44
CA ILE A 269 4.60 6.34 -17.61
C ILE A 269 3.65 7.53 -17.54
N VAL A 270 2.70 7.59 -18.47
CA VAL A 270 1.60 8.57 -18.41
C VAL A 270 0.36 7.83 -17.93
N GLU A 271 -0.15 8.23 -16.77
CA GLU A 271 -1.38 7.71 -16.20
C GLU A 271 -2.52 8.68 -16.48
N GLU A 272 -3.71 8.15 -16.79
CA GLU A 272 -4.93 8.93 -16.99
C GLU A 272 -5.91 8.68 -15.84
N ILE A 273 -6.23 9.74 -15.08
CA ILE A 273 -7.15 9.68 -13.94
C ILE A 273 -8.45 10.37 -14.33
N ARG A 274 -9.54 9.61 -14.33
CA ARG A 274 -10.89 10.12 -14.58
C ARG A 274 -11.44 10.75 -13.30
N VAL A 275 -11.92 12.00 -13.40
CA VAL A 275 -12.45 12.74 -12.25
C VAL A 275 -13.92 13.06 -12.49
N LYS A 276 -14.79 12.73 -11.54
CA LYS A 276 -16.23 13.03 -11.61
C LYS A 276 -16.47 14.51 -11.88
N GLY A 277 -17.33 14.80 -12.86
CA GLY A 277 -17.65 16.16 -13.29
C GLY A 277 -16.68 16.76 -14.32
N GLN A 278 -15.59 16.06 -14.67
CA GLN A 278 -14.68 16.47 -15.73
C GLN A 278 -14.89 15.59 -16.97
N ARG A 279 -14.84 16.22 -18.15
CA ARG A 279 -15.04 15.52 -19.44
C ARG A 279 -13.81 14.71 -19.85
N GLU A 280 -12.63 15.29 -19.69
CA GLU A 280 -11.36 14.68 -20.06
C GLU A 280 -10.65 14.15 -18.81
N PRO A 281 -9.95 13.01 -18.88
CA PRO A 281 -9.13 12.54 -17.78
C PRO A 281 -7.94 13.48 -17.55
N ARG A 282 -7.53 13.61 -16.30
CA ARG A 282 -6.29 14.30 -15.93
C ARG A 282 -5.11 13.37 -16.18
N ARG A 283 -4.11 13.87 -16.90
CA ARG A 283 -2.85 13.17 -17.14
C ARG A 283 -1.85 13.48 -16.05
N ILE A 284 -1.24 12.45 -15.49
CA ILE A 284 -0.10 12.57 -14.59
C ILE A 284 1.09 11.81 -15.18
N GLU A 285 2.29 12.33 -14.97
CA GLU A 285 3.53 11.65 -15.34
C GLU A 285 4.11 10.95 -14.11
N VAL A 286 4.32 9.64 -14.22
CA VAL A 286 5.05 8.83 -13.24
C VAL A 286 6.42 8.54 -13.81
N ILE A 287 7.47 8.99 -13.11
CA ILE A 287 8.86 8.79 -13.52
C ILE A 287 9.45 7.62 -12.72
N LEU A 288 9.89 6.57 -13.40
CA LEU A 288 10.50 5.40 -12.77
C LEU A 288 12.01 5.42 -12.91
N THR A 289 12.70 5.34 -11.78
CA THR A 289 14.16 5.14 -11.69
C THR A 289 14.47 3.68 -11.46
N CYS A 290 15.75 3.32 -11.33
CA CYS A 290 16.13 1.97 -10.94
C CYS A 290 15.73 1.61 -9.50
N HIS A 291 15.51 2.59 -8.62
CA HIS A 291 15.03 2.34 -7.25
C HIS A 291 13.50 2.29 -7.17
N GLY A 292 12.80 2.90 -8.12
CA GLY A 292 11.34 2.89 -8.20
C GLY A 292 10.74 4.25 -8.60
N PRO A 293 9.43 4.46 -8.37
CA PRO A 293 8.77 5.70 -8.75
C PRO A 293 9.30 6.91 -7.97
N ALA A 294 9.55 7.99 -8.70
CA ALA A 294 9.86 9.28 -8.11
C ALA A 294 8.59 9.89 -7.50
N VAL A 295 8.52 9.92 -6.17
CA VAL A 295 7.38 10.47 -5.41
C VAL A 295 7.40 12.00 -5.34
N GLY A 296 8.51 12.64 -5.70
CA GLY A 296 8.63 14.11 -5.72
C GLY A 296 7.67 14.84 -6.66
N GLY A 297 7.10 14.15 -7.66
CA GLY A 297 6.04 14.70 -8.53
C GLY A 297 4.70 14.87 -7.81
N LEU A 298 4.54 14.29 -6.61
CA LEU A 298 3.39 14.49 -5.73
C LEU A 298 3.36 15.88 -5.10
N LEU A 299 4.39 16.71 -5.33
CA LEU A 299 4.58 18.00 -4.67
C LEU A 299 5.02 19.08 -5.65
N ARG A 300 4.64 20.32 -5.34
CA ARG A 300 5.35 21.50 -5.85
C ARG A 300 6.68 21.62 -5.09
N ILE A 301 7.72 20.91 -5.55
CA ILE A 301 9.07 21.10 -5.02
C ILE A 301 9.52 22.53 -5.34
N GLU A 302 10.05 23.23 -4.34
CA GLU A 302 10.51 24.60 -4.46
C GLU A 302 11.56 24.79 -5.59
N PRO A 303 11.62 26.00 -6.20
CA PRO A 303 12.46 26.27 -7.36
C PRO A 303 13.97 25.98 -7.18
N GLY A 304 14.46 25.94 -5.93
CA GLY A 304 15.87 25.72 -5.59
C GLY A 304 16.32 24.25 -5.49
N ALA A 305 15.40 23.28 -5.56
CA ALA A 305 15.67 21.84 -5.45
C ALA A 305 15.12 21.02 -6.63
N LYS A 306 14.81 21.66 -7.78
CA LYS A 306 14.19 21.03 -8.96
C LYS A 306 14.89 19.77 -9.49
N ASN A 307 16.17 19.60 -9.16
CA ASN A 307 17.01 18.49 -9.59
C ASN A 307 17.08 17.34 -8.59
N LEU A 308 16.46 17.44 -7.41
CA LEU A 308 16.43 16.38 -6.41
C LEU A 308 15.01 15.84 -6.26
N ARG A 309 14.83 14.53 -6.30
CA ARG A 309 13.53 13.87 -6.12
C ARG A 309 13.72 12.61 -5.29
N PHE A 310 12.82 12.37 -4.34
CA PHE A 310 12.76 11.07 -3.69
C PHE A 310 12.20 10.03 -4.65
N ALA A 311 12.87 8.89 -4.75
CA ALA A 311 12.39 7.67 -5.38
C ALA A 311 12.14 6.62 -4.31
N LEU A 312 10.97 6.00 -4.39
CA LEU A 312 10.51 5.01 -3.43
C LEU A 312 10.86 3.61 -3.91
N ARG A 313 11.61 2.86 -3.12
CA ARG A 313 11.77 1.42 -3.27
C ARG A 313 10.80 0.75 -2.30
N TRP A 314 10.04 -0.22 -2.78
CA TRP A 314 9.15 -1.02 -1.94
C TRP A 314 9.27 -2.49 -2.31
N ALA A 315 9.57 -3.36 -1.36
CA ALA A 315 9.69 -4.80 -1.60
C ALA A 315 8.40 -5.39 -2.21
N GLY A 316 7.23 -4.89 -1.78
CA GLY A 316 5.94 -5.32 -2.32
C GLY A 316 5.68 -4.95 -3.77
N SER A 317 6.55 -4.16 -4.42
CA SER A 317 6.46 -3.85 -5.86
C SER A 317 6.92 -5.00 -6.76
N GLU A 318 7.69 -5.94 -6.21
CA GLU A 318 8.15 -7.12 -6.93
C GLU A 318 7.02 -8.14 -7.11
N GLY A 319 7.10 -8.90 -8.21
CA GLY A 319 6.13 -9.97 -8.51
C GLY A 319 6.34 -11.16 -7.59
N SER A 320 5.26 -11.62 -6.99
CA SER A 320 5.19 -12.79 -6.10
C SER A 320 3.93 -13.62 -6.40
N ASP A 321 3.88 -14.83 -5.87
CA ASP A 321 2.64 -15.63 -5.74
C ASP A 321 2.19 -15.54 -4.28
N PRO A 322 1.38 -14.53 -3.91
CA PRO A 322 1.11 -14.15 -2.52
C PRO A 322 0.05 -15.01 -1.81
#